data_AF-A0A9R1XGG3-F1
#
_entry.id   AF-A0A9R1XGG3-F1
#
_cell.length_a   1.000
_cell.length_b   1.000
_cell.length_c   1.000
_cell.angle_alpha   90.00
_cell.angle_beta   90.00
_cell.angle_gamma   90.00
#
_symmetry.space_group_name_H-M   'P 1'
#
loop_
_entity.id
_entity.type
_entity.pdbx_description
1 polymer ?
#
loop_
_entity_poly.entity_id
_entity_poly.type
_entity_poly.pdbx_seq_one_letter_code
_entity_poly.pdbx_strand_id
1 'polypeptide(L)'
;MAPEYAMHGQFSVKSDVYSFGVLVLEMVTGQKNQYIRNGDSMEHFLSYAWKSWQDGNVSSIIDLTLTTGSGSLCDITRIIHIALLCIQENSSDRPTMAEVVHMLNSFSLVLAIPSEPAFFMRGTIHPQVPLVNFSDNVVSVSEIAPR
;
A
#
# COMPACT_ATOMS: atom_id res chain seq x y z
N MET A 1 -2.15 1.82 -7.27
CA MET A 1 -3.43 1.52 -7.96
C MET A 1 -3.54 0.02 -8.18
N ALA A 2 -4.75 -0.52 -8.35
CA ALA A 2 -4.92 -1.93 -8.69
C ALA A 2 -4.22 -2.25 -10.03
N PRO A 3 -3.51 -3.39 -10.14
CA PRO A 3 -2.70 -3.70 -11.32
C PRO A 3 -3.53 -3.80 -12.60
N GLU A 4 -4.69 -4.43 -12.55
CA GLU A 4 -5.59 -4.57 -13.70
C GLU A 4 -6.17 -3.23 -14.17
N TYR A 5 -6.41 -2.30 -13.24
CA TYR A 5 -6.83 -0.95 -13.57
C TYR A 5 -5.69 -0.16 -14.21
N ALA A 6 -4.49 -0.22 -13.62
CA ALA A 6 -3.33 0.53 -14.10
C ALA A 6 -2.83 0.06 -15.46
N MET A 7 -2.84 -1.26 -15.71
CA MET A 7 -2.33 -1.86 -16.94
C MET A 7 -3.36 -1.90 -18.06
N HIS A 8 -4.64 -2.15 -17.74
CA HIS A 8 -5.67 -2.44 -18.74
C HIS A 8 -6.89 -1.52 -18.66
N GLY A 9 -6.94 -0.57 -17.72
CA GLY A 9 -8.09 0.32 -17.51
C GLY A 9 -9.33 -0.39 -16.96
N GLN A 10 -9.18 -1.59 -16.39
CA GLN A 10 -10.30 -2.38 -15.88
C GLN A 10 -10.73 -1.88 -14.49
N PHE A 11 -11.85 -1.16 -14.43
CA PHE A 11 -12.47 -0.72 -13.19
C PHE A 11 -13.52 -1.73 -12.70
N SER A 12 -13.52 -2.01 -11.41
CA SER A 12 -14.49 -2.89 -10.78
C SER A 12 -14.60 -2.63 -9.27
N VAL A 13 -15.60 -3.24 -8.62
CA VAL A 13 -15.68 -3.28 -7.16
C VAL A 13 -14.39 -3.86 -6.55
N LYS A 14 -13.71 -4.79 -7.23
CA LYS A 14 -12.45 -5.37 -6.74
C LYS A 14 -11.26 -4.40 -6.84
N SER A 15 -11.24 -3.50 -7.82
CA SER A 15 -10.22 -2.44 -7.86
C SER A 15 -10.45 -1.39 -6.78
N ASP A 16 -11.70 -1.17 -6.37
CA ASP A 16 -12.02 -0.32 -5.20
C ASP A 16 -11.56 -0.98 -3.90
N VAL A 17 -11.76 -2.29 -3.72
CA VAL A 17 -11.23 -3.05 -2.57
C VAL A 17 -9.71 -2.94 -2.48
N TYR A 18 -9.00 -3.06 -3.61
CA TYR A 18 -7.55 -2.86 -3.64
C TYR A 18 -7.17 -1.46 -3.17
N SER A 19 -7.83 -0.44 -3.70
CA SER A 19 -7.53 0.94 -3.36
C SER A 19 -7.83 1.24 -1.88
N PHE A 20 -8.90 0.66 -1.34
CA PHE A 20 -9.18 0.67 0.10
C PHE A 20 -8.03 0.05 0.92
N GLY A 21 -7.53 -1.13 0.51
CA GLY A 21 -6.42 -1.78 1.18
C GLY A 21 -5.14 -0.93 1.20
N VAL A 22 -4.81 -0.28 0.08
CA VAL A 22 -3.68 0.67 0.01
C VAL A 22 -3.91 1.84 0.98
N LEU A 23 -5.08 2.46 0.98
CA LEU A 23 -5.40 3.58 1.86
C LEU A 23 -5.28 3.18 3.35
N VAL A 24 -5.72 1.98 3.72
CA VAL A 24 -5.58 1.48 5.09
C VAL A 24 -4.12 1.34 5.48
N LEU A 25 -3.28 0.79 4.59
CA LEU A 25 -1.83 0.71 4.86
C LEU A 25 -1.20 2.10 4.98
N GLU A 26 -1.57 3.06 4.14
CA GLU A 26 -1.09 4.44 4.26
C GLU A 26 -1.50 5.08 5.60
N MET A 27 -2.75 4.88 6.05
CA MET A 27 -3.22 5.39 7.34
C MET A 27 -2.50 4.76 8.54
N VAL A 28 -2.27 3.45 8.50
CA VAL A 28 -1.64 2.72 9.62
C VAL A 28 -0.14 3.00 9.71
N THR A 29 0.51 3.21 8.56
CA THR A 29 1.97 3.45 8.51
C THR A 29 2.34 4.94 8.56
N GLY A 30 1.39 5.83 8.27
CA GLY A 30 1.65 7.26 8.07
C GLY A 30 2.47 7.55 6.81
N GLN A 31 2.72 6.55 5.96
CA GLN A 31 3.53 6.66 4.75
C GLN A 31 2.64 6.69 3.51
N LYS A 32 2.97 7.53 2.54
CA LYS A 32 2.32 7.51 1.23
C LYS A 32 2.78 6.30 0.43
N ASN A 33 1.93 5.79 -0.45
CA ASN A 33 2.25 4.73 -1.39
C ASN A 33 3.27 5.23 -2.43
N GLN A 34 4.53 5.18 -2.03
CA GLN A 34 5.69 5.59 -2.80
C GLN A 34 6.76 4.49 -2.74
N TYR A 35 7.80 4.66 -3.53
CA TYR A 35 8.97 3.81 -3.39
C TYR A 35 9.78 4.22 -2.15
N ILE A 36 10.08 3.26 -1.29
CA ILE A 36 10.93 3.43 -0.13
C ILE A 36 12.37 3.12 -0.52
N ARG A 37 13.30 3.97 -0.08
CA ARG A 37 14.73 3.69 -0.20
C ARG A 37 15.14 2.73 0.92
N ASN A 38 15.50 1.50 0.56
CA ASN A 38 16.00 0.48 1.46
C ASN A 38 17.48 0.21 1.15
N GLY A 39 18.37 0.94 1.83
CA GLY A 39 19.81 0.94 1.55
C GLY A 39 20.12 1.47 0.15
N ASP A 40 20.73 0.62 -0.68
CA ASP A 40 21.05 0.91 -2.09
C ASP A 40 19.95 0.50 -3.07
N SER A 41 18.85 -0.08 -2.57
CA SER A 41 17.72 -0.54 -3.38
C SER A 41 16.47 0.32 -3.17
N MET A 42 15.62 0.39 -4.20
CA MET A 42 14.32 1.05 -4.14
C MET A 42 13.25 -0.02 -4.09
N GLU A 43 12.47 -0.06 -3.03
CA GLU A 43 11.43 -1.05 -2.79
C GLU A 43 10.06 -0.39 -2.81
N HIS A 44 9.07 -1.05 -3.41
CA HIS A 44 7.71 -0.52 -3.40
C HIS A 44 7.12 -0.64 -1.98
N PHE A 45 6.47 0.43 -1.49
CA PHE A 45 5.89 0.48 -0.14
C PHE A 45 5.06 -0.76 0.23
N LEU A 46 4.24 -1.25 -0.70
CA LEU A 46 3.40 -2.44 -0.44
C LEU A 46 4.23 -3.72 -0.24
N SER A 47 5.35 -3.87 -0.96
CA SER A 47 6.26 -5.01 -0.83
C SER A 47 6.99 -4.97 0.51
N TYR A 48 7.45 -3.77 0.91
CA TYR A 48 8.05 -3.55 2.22
C TYR A 48 7.06 -3.87 3.35
N ALA A 49 5.83 -3.36 3.28
CA ALA A 49 4.80 -3.62 4.28
C ALA A 49 4.47 -5.12 4.41
N TRP A 50 4.35 -5.84 3.29
CA TRP A 50 4.12 -7.28 3.31
C TRP A 50 5.29 -8.05 3.93
N LYS A 51 6.54 -7.71 3.62
CA LYS A 51 7.72 -8.34 4.22
C LYS A 51 7.79 -8.09 5.72
N SER A 52 7.60 -6.85 6.16
CA SER A 52 7.59 -6.52 7.60
C SER A 52 6.48 -7.26 8.33
N TRP A 53 5.32 -7.47 7.69
CA TRP A 53 4.25 -8.30 8.24
C TRP A 53 4.64 -9.79 8.29
N GLN A 54 5.23 -10.33 7.23
CA GLN A 54 5.67 -11.73 7.14
C GLN A 54 6.76 -12.05 8.19
N ASP A 55 7.68 -11.12 8.42
CA ASP A 55 8.77 -11.24 9.40
C ASP A 55 8.31 -11.02 10.85
N GLY A 56 7.03 -10.70 11.07
CA GLY A 56 6.48 -10.38 12.39
C GLY A 56 6.96 -9.04 12.95
N ASN A 57 7.58 -8.19 12.13
CA ASN A 57 8.10 -6.88 12.50
C ASN A 57 7.14 -5.74 12.12
N VAL A 58 5.84 -5.95 12.28
CA VAL A 58 4.80 -4.96 11.98
C VAL A 58 4.97 -3.68 12.82
N SER A 59 5.51 -3.79 14.03
CA SER A 59 5.80 -2.65 14.92
C SER A 59 6.73 -1.61 14.28
N SER A 60 7.61 -2.04 13.36
CA SER A 60 8.56 -1.14 12.69
C SER A 60 7.93 -0.25 11.62
N ILE A 61 6.74 -0.63 11.13
CA ILE A 61 6.06 0.09 10.04
C ILE A 61 4.86 0.91 10.52
N ILE A 62 4.40 0.70 11.76
CA ILE A 62 3.25 1.42 12.33
C ILE A 62 3.63 2.86 12.66
N ASP A 63 2.75 3.81 12.34
CA ASP A 63 2.90 5.21 12.72
C ASP A 63 2.99 5.35 14.25
N LEU A 64 4.03 6.05 14.72
CA LEU A 64 4.28 6.28 16.14
C LEU A 64 3.09 6.93 16.87
N THR A 65 2.31 7.76 16.17
CA THR A 65 1.09 8.39 16.72
C THR A 65 0.02 7.36 17.08
N LEU A 66 -0.06 6.25 16.34
CA LEU A 66 -0.97 5.14 16.64
C LEU A 66 -0.48 4.27 17.79
N THR A 67 0.85 4.17 17.96
CA THR A 67 1.45 3.40 19.08
C THR A 67 1.30 4.09 20.44
N THR A 68 1.06 5.40 20.46
CA THR A 68 0.90 6.19 21.69
C THR A 68 -0.55 6.17 22.21
N GLY A 69 -1.50 5.73 21.37
CA GLY A 69 -2.92 5.66 21.70
C GLY A 69 -3.35 4.38 22.40
N SER A 70 -4.67 4.23 22.60
CA SER A 70 -5.29 3.04 23.20
C SER A 70 -5.43 1.83 22.27
N GLY A 71 -4.92 1.92 21.03
CA GLY A 71 -5.00 0.82 20.07
C GLY A 71 -4.04 -0.30 20.46
N SER A 72 -4.54 -1.53 20.62
CA SER A 72 -3.64 -2.65 20.88
C SER A 72 -2.85 -2.97 19.61
N LEU A 73 -1.56 -3.31 19.77
CA LEU A 73 -0.71 -3.72 18.67
C LEU A 73 -1.29 -4.93 17.90
N CYS A 74 -2.05 -5.77 18.59
CA CYS A 74 -2.79 -6.89 18.01
C CYS A 74 -3.88 -6.42 17.03
N ASP A 75 -4.64 -5.38 17.38
CA ASP A 75 -5.70 -4.83 16.51
C ASP A 75 -5.10 -4.21 15.26
N ILE A 76 -4.03 -3.44 15.41
CA ILE A 76 -3.32 -2.83 14.29
C ILE A 76 -2.73 -3.90 13.38
N THR A 77 -2.11 -4.93 13.95
CA THR A 77 -1.59 -6.08 13.19
C THR A 77 -2.69 -6.79 12.41
N ARG A 78 -3.89 -6.94 13.00
CA ARG A 78 -5.05 -7.51 12.33
C ARG A 78 -5.53 -6.61 11.18
N ILE A 79 -5.56 -5.30 11.36
CA ILE A 79 -5.92 -4.34 10.31
C ILE A 79 -4.93 -4.43 9.14
N ILE A 80 -3.63 -4.47 9.42
CA ILE A 80 -2.58 -4.65 8.39
C ILE A 80 -2.81 -5.95 7.63
N HIS A 81 -3.07 -7.05 8.34
CA HIS A 81 -3.35 -8.34 7.71
C HIS A 81 -4.56 -8.27 6.77
N ILE A 82 -5.68 -7.68 7.19
CA ILE A 82 -6.86 -7.50 6.35
C ILE A 82 -6.56 -6.61 5.14
N ALA A 83 -5.77 -5.54 5.34
CA ALA A 83 -5.35 -4.67 4.25
C ALA A 83 -4.49 -5.42 3.21
N LEU A 84 -3.59 -6.31 3.65
CA LEU A 84 -2.79 -7.18 2.78
C LEU A 84 -3.67 -8.16 1.97
N LEU A 85 -4.77 -8.67 2.55
CA LEU A 85 -5.77 -9.45 1.81
C LEU A 85 -6.51 -8.59 0.75
N CYS A 86 -6.73 -7.31 1.02
CA CYS A 86 -7.38 -6.41 0.07
C CYS A 86 -6.49 -6.08 -1.14
N ILE A 87 -5.17 -6.08 -0.98
CA ILE A 87 -4.21 -5.70 -2.03
C ILE A 87 -3.59 -6.88 -2.79
N GLN A 88 -4.26 -8.04 -2.79
CA GLN A 88 -3.83 -9.20 -3.59
C GLN A 88 -3.79 -8.85 -5.09
N GLU A 89 -2.81 -9.40 -5.81
CA GLU A 89 -2.63 -9.17 -7.25
C GLU A 89 -3.88 -9.58 -8.02
N ASN A 90 -4.28 -10.83 -7.87
CA ASN A 90 -5.47 -11.37 -8.49
C ASN A 90 -6.72 -10.82 -7.79
N SER A 91 -7.60 -10.20 -8.57
CA SER A 91 -8.84 -9.59 -8.07
C SER A 91 -9.80 -10.60 -7.44
N SER A 92 -9.71 -11.87 -7.81
CA SER A 92 -10.53 -12.96 -7.26
C SER A 92 -10.15 -13.31 -5.81
N ASP A 93 -8.88 -13.11 -5.44
CA ASP A 93 -8.35 -13.45 -4.11
C ASP A 93 -8.61 -12.34 -3.09
N ARG A 94 -8.99 -11.14 -3.55
CA ARG A 94 -9.38 -10.04 -2.67
C ARG A 94 -10.72 -10.36 -2.01
N PRO A 95 -10.94 -10.04 -0.73
CA PRO A 95 -12.26 -10.17 -0.10
C PRO A 95 -13.28 -9.21 -0.72
N THR A 96 -14.55 -9.44 -0.44
CA THR A 96 -15.62 -8.46 -0.63
C THR A 96 -15.61 -7.45 0.53
N MET A 97 -16.16 -6.26 0.33
CA MET A 97 -16.28 -5.27 1.41
C MET A 97 -17.13 -5.78 2.59
N ALA A 98 -18.12 -6.64 2.34
CA ALA A 98 -18.90 -7.28 3.39
C ALA A 98 -18.02 -8.19 4.27
N GLU A 99 -17.15 -9.00 3.65
CA GLU A 99 -16.18 -9.82 4.36
C GLU A 99 -15.17 -8.95 5.13
N VAL A 100 -14.69 -7.84 4.55
CA VAL A 100 -13.80 -6.88 5.25
C VAL A 100 -14.44 -6.37 6.54
N VAL A 101 -15.71 -5.91 6.47
CA VAL A 101 -16.45 -5.46 7.66
C VAL A 101 -16.60 -6.60 8.67
N HIS A 102 -16.90 -7.82 8.21
CA HIS A 102 -17.02 -8.97 9.09
C HIS A 102 -15.68 -9.31 9.79
N MET A 103 -14.57 -9.28 9.04
CA MET A 103 -13.22 -9.51 9.53
C MET A 103 -12.79 -8.49 10.58
N LEU A 104 -13.16 -7.22 10.41
CA LEU A 104 -12.87 -6.16 11.37
C LEU A 104 -13.67 -6.29 12.67
N ASN A 105 -14.91 -6.79 12.61
CA ASN A 105 -15.78 -6.92 13.78
C ASN A 105 -15.58 -8.21 14.57
N SER A 106 -14.94 -9.24 14.00
CA SER A 106 -14.88 -10.58 14.59
C SER A 106 -13.45 -11.04 14.82
N PHE A 107 -12.92 -10.79 16.02
CA PHE A 107 -11.52 -11.09 16.38
C PHE A 107 -11.16 -12.59 16.40
N SER A 108 -12.15 -13.48 16.47
CA SER A 108 -11.95 -14.94 16.51
C SER A 108 -11.87 -15.59 15.12
N LEU A 109 -12.04 -14.83 14.03
CA LEU A 109 -11.95 -15.39 12.69
C LEU A 109 -10.50 -15.73 12.32
N VAL A 110 -10.32 -16.95 11.82
CA VAL A 110 -9.09 -17.37 11.14
C VAL A 110 -9.10 -16.79 9.74
N LEU A 111 -8.10 -15.97 9.44
CA LEU A 111 -7.96 -15.30 8.15
C LEU A 111 -6.98 -16.08 7.26
N ALA A 112 -7.19 -15.99 5.94
CA ALA A 112 -6.25 -16.55 4.97
C ALA A 112 -4.90 -15.82 5.04
N ILE A 113 -3.82 -16.48 4.64
CA ILE A 113 -2.49 -15.86 4.59
C ILE A 113 -2.39 -15.03 3.30
N PRO A 114 -2.13 -13.71 3.37
CA PRO A 114 -1.89 -12.88 2.19
C PRO A 114 -0.70 -13.37 1.37
N SER A 115 -0.88 -13.50 0.06
CA SER A 115 0.21 -13.77 -0.87
C SER A 115 1.12 -12.55 -1.04
N GLU A 116 2.34 -12.78 -1.52
CA GLU A 116 3.29 -11.73 -1.85
C GLU A 116 2.70 -10.78 -2.91
N PRO A 117 2.74 -9.45 -2.71
CA PRO A 117 2.32 -8.50 -3.72
C PRO A 117 3.19 -8.61 -4.98
N ALA A 118 2.56 -8.59 -6.15
CA ALA A 118 3.21 -8.69 -7.46
C ALA A 118 4.25 -7.62 -7.78
N PHE A 119 4.41 -6.62 -6.92
CA PHE A 119 5.33 -5.52 -7.10
C PHE A 119 6.76 -5.89 -6.67
N PHE A 120 7.22 -7.08 -7.07
CA PHE A 120 8.62 -7.35 -7.25
C PHE A 120 8.97 -6.95 -8.68
N MET A 121 9.01 -5.64 -8.95
CA MET A 121 9.95 -5.18 -9.99
C MET A 121 11.34 -5.53 -9.47
N ARG A 122 11.78 -6.77 -9.73
CA ARG A 122 13.19 -7.13 -9.65
C ARG A 122 13.85 -6.22 -10.67
N GLY A 123 14.38 -5.09 -10.20
CA GLY A 123 15.20 -4.19 -11.00
C GLY A 123 16.47 -4.90 -11.43
N THR A 124 16.38 -5.89 -12.33
CA THR A 124 17.42 -6.02 -13.33
C THR A 124 17.28 -4.75 -14.15
N ILE A 125 18.17 -3.80 -13.88
CA ILE A 125 18.48 -2.71 -14.80
C ILE A 125 18.91 -3.40 -16.10
N HIS A 126 17.96 -3.70 -16.96
CA HIS A 126 18.23 -3.92 -18.37
C HIS A 126 18.11 -2.52 -18.97
N PRO A 127 19.18 -1.94 -19.52
CA PRO A 127 19.06 -0.66 -20.20
C PRO A 127 18.09 -0.89 -21.36
N GLN A 128 17.11 0.00 -21.53
CA GLN A 128 16.23 0.24 -22.69
C GLN A 128 14.74 0.37 -22.31
N VAL A 129 14.39 1.23 -21.36
CA VAL A 129 13.08 1.94 -21.39
C VAL A 129 13.29 3.36 -20.81
N PRO A 130 12.87 4.45 -21.45
CA PRO A 130 13.06 5.80 -20.91
C PRO A 130 12.18 6.01 -19.68
N LEU A 131 12.80 6.46 -18.58
CA LEU A 131 12.10 6.98 -17.41
C LEU A 131 11.20 8.15 -17.83
N VAL A 132 9.89 7.97 -17.67
CA VAL A 132 8.94 9.08 -17.73
C VAL A 132 9.15 9.88 -16.45
N ASN A 133 9.89 10.98 -16.54
CA ASN A 133 10.06 11.94 -15.45
C ASN A 133 8.69 12.53 -15.08
N PHE A 134 8.19 12.22 -13.89
CA PHE A 134 7.19 13.07 -13.25
C PHE A 134 7.91 14.34 -12.79
N SER A 135 7.87 15.38 -13.62
CA SER A 135 8.44 16.68 -13.31
C SER A 135 7.71 17.30 -12.13
N ASP A 136 8.50 17.74 -11.14
CA ASP A 136 8.07 18.62 -10.06
C ASP A 136 7.39 19.88 -10.64
N ASN A 137 6.17 20.16 -10.19
CA ASN A 137 5.52 21.45 -10.41
C ASN A 137 6.14 22.48 -9.46
N VAL A 138 7.18 23.18 -9.90
CA VAL A 138 7.67 24.39 -9.23
C VAL A 138 6.93 25.60 -9.81
N VAL A 139 5.98 26.13 -9.05
CA VAL A 139 5.29 27.40 -9.34
C VAL A 139 6.32 28.54 -9.34
N SER A 140 6.53 29.19 -10.48
CA SER A 140 7.20 30.49 -10.55
C SER A 140 6.16 31.60 -10.61
N VAL A 141 6.10 32.41 -9.56
CA VAL A 141 5.37 33.68 -9.55
C VAL A 141 6.25 34.72 -10.25
N SER A 142 5.78 35.30 -11.34
CA SER A 142 6.41 36.48 -11.95
C SER A 142 5.65 37.73 -11.57
N GLU A 143 6.30 38.62 -10.81
CA GLU A 143 5.84 39.98 -10.55
C GLU A 143 5.89 40.80 -11.86
N ILE A 144 4.79 41.50 -12.18
CA ILE A 144 4.71 42.49 -13.25
C ILE A 144 4.54 43.86 -12.59
N ALA A 145 5.54 44.73 -12.74
CA ALA A 145 5.42 46.14 -12.36
C ALA A 145 4.65 46.94 -13.44
N PRO A 146 3.88 47.98 -13.04
CA PRO A 146 2.90 48.65 -13.89
C PRO A 146 3.52 49.78 -14.73
N ARG A 147 2.81 50.19 -15.79
CA ARG A 147 3.13 51.36 -16.63
C ARG A 147 2.82 52.68 -15.94
#